data_AF-A0A7C4CT90-F1
#
_entry.id   AF-A0A7C4CT90-F1
#
_cell.length_a   1.000
_cell.length_b   1.000
_cell.length_c   1.000
_cell.angle_alpha   90.00
_cell.angle_beta   90.00
_cell.angle_gamma   90.00
#
_symmetry.space_group_name_H-M   'P 1'
#
loop_
_entity.id
_entity.type
_entity.pdbx_description
1 polymer ?
#
loop_
_entity_poly.entity_id
_entity_poly.type
_entity_poly.pdbx_seq_one_letter_code
_entity_poly.pdbx_strand_id
1 'polypeptide(L)'
;MDRVIKDVYGRVVNFVELGNFTFGKELQLHVMEVKPNEPFKSPRAFDETMHEAVLRLNETLGRRYGARLLGTGMHPTLRLWETAVWPHRHRQIYEAFSQIFNIRQHGWLNIQSFQLNLPYSSEEKAILMHNLLANVCAYLPAVSASSPIYEGHLGEYVDNRLHFYMENQREVPSVVGKVVPEYVRSFRQYRRDVIRRYSKDLAEAGAHPCILNKDWVNSRGVIIRFDRKALEIRVMDEQECVKADVALSCFVRALLRGLMKADEPLLPFLPTEVLAEDFKAVVK
;
A
#
# COMPACT_ATOMS: atom_id res chain seq x y z
N MET A 1 -8.76 10.96 13.03
CA MET A 1 -9.24 11.12 11.64
C MET A 1 -10.73 11.46 11.54
N ASP A 2 -11.61 10.73 12.22
CA ASP A 2 -13.07 10.93 12.15
C ASP A 2 -13.56 12.34 12.55
N ARG A 3 -12.97 12.93 13.59
CA ARG A 3 -13.25 14.31 14.00
C ARG A 3 -12.89 15.31 12.88
N VAL A 4 -11.72 15.14 12.25
CA VAL A 4 -11.27 15.97 11.12
C VAL A 4 -12.25 15.87 9.95
N ILE A 5 -12.69 14.66 9.59
CA ILE A 5 -13.68 14.48 8.52
C ILE A 5 -15.01 15.18 8.88
N LYS A 6 -15.51 14.96 10.11
CA LYS A 6 -16.77 15.59 10.55
C LYS A 6 -16.67 17.11 10.52
N ASP A 7 -15.53 17.66 10.86
CA ASP A 7 -15.28 19.10 10.87
C ASP A 7 -15.21 19.73 9.49
N VAL A 8 -14.64 19.01 8.51
CA VAL A 8 -14.50 19.49 7.13
C VAL A 8 -15.78 19.26 6.33
N TYR A 9 -16.48 18.14 6.55
CA TYR A 9 -17.62 17.71 5.73
C TYR A 9 -18.98 17.78 6.44
N GLY A 10 -19.01 18.09 7.74
CA GLY A 10 -20.23 18.17 8.58
C GLY A 10 -20.73 16.83 9.12
N ARG A 11 -20.27 15.70 8.59
CA ARG A 11 -20.61 14.35 9.06
C ARG A 11 -19.47 13.37 8.78
N VAL A 12 -19.44 12.26 9.51
CA VAL A 12 -18.44 11.20 9.28
C VAL A 12 -18.74 10.47 7.98
N VAL A 13 -17.79 10.53 7.05
CA VAL A 13 -17.76 9.80 5.76
C VAL A 13 -16.43 9.09 5.58
N ASN A 14 -16.30 8.25 4.55
CA ASN A 14 -15.04 7.56 4.29
C ASN A 14 -14.02 8.43 3.56
N PHE A 15 -14.48 9.30 2.67
CA PHE A 15 -13.64 10.15 1.83
C PHE A 15 -14.29 11.53 1.67
N VAL A 16 -13.46 12.56 1.63
CA VAL A 16 -13.85 13.95 1.41
C VAL A 16 -13.02 14.48 0.25
N GLU A 17 -13.70 14.90 -0.81
CA GLU A 17 -13.09 15.54 -1.98
C GLU A 17 -12.86 17.03 -1.69
N LEU A 18 -11.63 17.50 -1.93
CA LEU A 18 -11.20 18.87 -1.68
C LEU A 18 -10.42 19.43 -2.89
N GLY A 19 -11.15 19.93 -3.89
CA GLY A 19 -10.54 20.50 -5.09
C GLY A 19 -9.87 19.43 -5.93
N ASN A 20 -8.54 19.38 -5.93
CA ASN A 20 -7.76 18.48 -6.80
C ASN A 20 -7.35 17.16 -6.11
N PHE A 21 -7.63 17.01 -4.82
CA PHE A 21 -7.32 15.80 -4.07
C PHE A 21 -8.52 15.34 -3.24
N THR A 22 -8.47 14.09 -2.83
CA THR A 22 -9.39 13.48 -1.88
C THR A 22 -8.58 12.98 -0.70
N PHE A 23 -9.07 13.20 0.51
CA PHE A 23 -8.53 12.56 1.70
C PHE A 23 -9.58 11.68 2.39
N GLY A 24 -9.17 10.65 3.10
CA GLY A 24 -10.10 9.70 3.69
C GLY A 24 -9.51 8.76 4.71
N LYS A 25 -10.40 7.95 5.26
CA LYS A 25 -10.11 7.00 6.32
C LYS A 25 -9.35 5.79 5.79
N GLU A 26 -8.41 5.31 6.57
CA GLU A 26 -7.87 3.96 6.45
C GLU A 26 -8.40 3.03 7.55
N LEU A 27 -7.91 1.79 7.60
CA LEU A 27 -8.19 0.87 8.71
C LEU A 27 -7.82 1.51 10.06
N GLN A 28 -6.69 2.21 10.13
CA GLN A 28 -6.21 2.85 11.35
C GLN A 28 -6.93 4.19 11.57
N LEU A 29 -7.42 4.44 12.78
CA LEU A 29 -8.18 5.64 13.12
C LEU A 29 -7.33 6.94 13.05
N HIS A 30 -6.01 6.83 13.13
CA HIS A 30 -5.09 7.97 13.11
C HIS A 30 -4.45 8.22 11.74
N VAL A 31 -4.60 7.30 10.78
CA VAL A 31 -4.06 7.44 9.43
C VAL A 31 -5.06 8.15 8.53
N MET A 32 -4.53 8.96 7.61
CA MET A 32 -5.27 9.68 6.59
C MET A 32 -4.72 9.29 5.21
N GLU A 33 -5.52 8.61 4.40
CA GLU A 33 -5.19 8.37 2.99
C GLU A 33 -5.41 9.68 2.22
N VAL A 34 -4.42 10.13 1.47
CA VAL A 34 -4.54 11.27 0.56
C VAL A 34 -4.23 10.80 -0.85
N LYS A 35 -5.11 11.10 -1.80
CA LYS A 35 -4.97 10.69 -3.20
C LYS A 35 -5.38 11.80 -4.14
N PRO A 36 -4.81 11.85 -5.36
CA PRO A 36 -5.34 12.74 -6.39
C PRO A 36 -6.72 12.29 -6.87
N ASN A 37 -7.51 13.24 -7.37
CA ASN A 37 -8.78 12.93 -8.01
C ASN A 37 -8.59 12.39 -9.44
N GLU A 38 -7.49 12.76 -10.09
CA GLU A 38 -7.15 12.37 -11.46
C GLU A 38 -5.66 11.97 -11.58
N PRO A 39 -5.28 11.06 -12.50
CA PRO A 39 -3.88 10.71 -12.70
C PRO A 39 -3.00 11.91 -13.07
N PHE A 40 -1.83 12.02 -12.44
CA PHE A 40 -0.89 13.09 -12.72
C PHE A 40 -0.23 12.98 -14.09
N LYS A 41 -0.16 14.11 -14.80
CA LYS A 41 0.45 14.21 -16.14
C LYS A 41 1.95 14.53 -16.09
N SER A 42 2.46 15.04 -14.97
CA SER A 42 3.88 15.34 -14.78
C SER A 42 4.30 15.19 -13.31
N PRO A 43 5.59 14.94 -13.03
CA PRO A 43 6.11 14.93 -11.65
C PRO A 43 5.88 16.24 -10.90
N ARG A 44 6.01 17.37 -11.59
CA ARG A 44 5.75 18.70 -11.03
C ARG A 44 4.31 18.82 -10.52
N ALA A 45 3.33 18.45 -11.35
CA ALA A 45 1.93 18.53 -10.96
C ALA A 45 1.61 17.58 -9.79
N PHE A 46 2.27 16.41 -9.73
CA PHE A 46 2.16 15.49 -8.61
C PHE A 46 2.66 16.13 -7.32
N ASP A 47 3.91 16.63 -7.32
CA ASP A 47 4.54 17.27 -6.17
C ASP A 47 3.73 18.46 -5.67
N GLU A 48 3.46 19.43 -6.54
CA GLU A 48 2.76 20.67 -6.17
C GLU A 48 1.36 20.39 -5.62
N THR A 49 0.58 19.50 -6.25
CA THR A 49 -0.80 19.18 -5.81
C THR A 49 -0.81 18.48 -4.46
N MET A 50 0.04 17.47 -4.28
CA MET A 50 0.03 16.68 -3.04
C MET A 50 0.69 17.43 -1.89
N HIS A 51 1.69 18.26 -2.17
CA HIS A 51 2.27 19.15 -1.18
C HIS A 51 1.24 20.17 -0.69
N GLU A 52 0.47 20.78 -1.58
CA GLU A 52 -0.65 21.68 -1.22
C GLU A 52 -1.69 20.94 -0.35
N ALA A 53 -2.03 19.70 -0.71
CA ALA A 53 -2.93 18.87 0.08
C ALA A 53 -2.42 18.69 1.52
N VAL A 54 -1.14 18.33 1.69
CA VAL A 54 -0.50 18.19 3.01
C VAL A 54 -0.52 19.50 3.79
N LEU A 55 -0.23 20.64 3.15
CA LEU A 55 -0.26 21.95 3.81
C LEU A 55 -1.68 22.29 4.30
N ARG A 56 -2.70 22.11 3.47
CA ARG A 56 -4.10 22.40 3.82
C ARG A 56 -4.62 21.52 4.96
N LEU A 57 -4.24 20.24 4.94
CA LEU A 57 -4.59 19.30 6.01
C LEU A 57 -3.87 19.65 7.31
N ASN A 58 -2.58 19.98 7.26
CA ASN A 58 -1.81 20.43 8.43
C ASN A 58 -2.32 21.75 9.02
N GLU A 59 -2.77 22.70 8.20
CA GLU A 59 -3.40 23.94 8.69
C GLU A 59 -4.67 23.64 9.50
N THR A 60 -5.51 22.73 9.00
CA THR A 60 -6.73 22.29 9.70
C THR A 60 -6.40 21.56 11.00
N LEU A 61 -5.45 20.62 10.95
CA LEU A 61 -5.00 19.85 12.11
C LEU A 61 -4.38 20.75 13.18
N GLY A 62 -3.51 21.66 12.79
CA GLY A 62 -2.82 22.58 13.70
C GLY A 62 -3.79 23.52 14.41
N ARG A 63 -4.72 24.14 13.67
CA ARG A 63 -5.69 25.09 14.25
C ARG A 63 -6.69 24.43 15.20
N ARG A 64 -7.18 23.24 14.88
CA ARG A 64 -8.28 22.61 15.63
C ARG A 64 -7.83 21.60 16.69
N TYR A 65 -6.67 20.98 16.48
CA TYR A 65 -6.25 19.82 17.26
C TYR A 65 -4.82 19.94 17.79
N GLY A 66 -4.05 20.97 17.42
CA GLY A 66 -2.64 21.07 17.77
C GLY A 66 -1.80 19.91 17.22
N ALA A 67 -2.26 19.29 16.13
CA ALA A 67 -1.66 18.09 15.53
C ALA A 67 -1.04 18.40 14.16
N ARG A 68 -0.20 17.48 13.68
CA ARG A 68 0.40 17.51 12.34
C ARG A 68 0.42 16.10 11.75
N LEU A 69 0.46 16.03 10.42
CA LEU A 69 0.76 14.81 9.69
C LEU A 69 2.23 14.44 9.89
N LEU A 70 2.50 13.13 9.93
CA LEU A 70 3.83 12.54 10.03
C LEU A 70 3.97 11.53 8.88
N GLY A 71 4.87 11.82 7.94
CA GLY A 71 5.23 10.91 6.86
C GLY A 71 6.41 10.04 7.28
N THR A 72 6.21 8.73 7.26
CA THR A 72 7.17 7.64 7.54
C THR A 72 6.44 6.32 7.31
N GLY A 73 7.13 5.19 7.18
CA GLY A 73 6.51 3.87 7.02
C GLY A 73 5.75 3.36 8.26
N MET A 74 6.13 3.84 9.44
CA MET A 74 5.47 3.56 10.72
C MET A 74 5.55 4.79 11.62
N HIS A 75 4.58 4.98 12.52
CA HIS A 75 4.66 6.01 13.54
C HIS A 75 5.73 5.62 14.59
N PRO A 76 6.80 6.41 14.79
CA PRO A 76 7.98 6.01 15.56
C PRO A 76 7.75 5.73 17.03
N THR A 77 6.76 6.40 17.65
CA THR A 77 6.49 6.28 19.10
C THR A 77 5.15 5.66 19.44
N LEU A 78 4.35 5.27 18.43
CA LEU A 78 2.99 4.82 18.66
C LEU A 78 2.97 3.48 19.38
N ARG A 79 2.24 3.41 20.49
CA ARG A 79 1.90 2.15 21.16
C ARG A 79 0.51 1.69 20.73
N LEU A 80 0.31 0.38 20.59
CA LEU A 80 -0.94 -0.17 20.04
C LEU A 80 -2.20 0.18 20.86
N TRP A 81 -2.07 0.44 22.16
CA TRP A 81 -3.18 0.87 23.02
C TRP A 81 -3.54 2.36 22.87
N GLU A 82 -2.71 3.15 22.20
CA GLU A 82 -2.97 4.57 21.91
C GLU A 82 -3.78 4.75 20.61
N THR A 83 -4.03 3.66 19.88
CA THR A 83 -4.71 3.68 18.59
C THR A 83 -5.89 2.71 18.54
N ALA A 84 -6.67 2.83 17.47
CA ALA A 84 -7.85 2.00 17.26
C ALA A 84 -8.08 1.76 15.78
N VAL A 85 -8.88 0.72 15.50
CA VAL A 85 -9.49 0.49 14.19
C VAL A 85 -10.58 1.52 13.98
N TRP A 86 -10.71 2.01 12.73
CA TRP A 86 -11.79 2.89 12.32
C TRP A 86 -13.18 2.31 12.67
N PRO A 87 -13.95 2.96 13.55
CA PRO A 87 -15.17 2.37 14.13
C PRO A 87 -16.44 2.60 13.29
N HIS A 88 -16.35 3.33 12.17
CA HIS A 88 -17.51 3.78 11.39
C HIS A 88 -17.77 2.86 10.18
N ARG A 89 -18.25 3.41 9.05
CA ARG A 89 -18.53 2.63 7.83
C ARG A 89 -17.35 1.72 7.46
N HIS A 90 -17.67 0.54 6.91
CA HIS A 90 -16.76 -0.59 6.67
C HIS A 90 -16.36 -1.40 7.90
N ARG A 91 -16.92 -1.12 9.09
CA ARG A 91 -16.72 -1.94 10.30
C ARG A 91 -16.90 -3.45 10.08
N GLN A 92 -17.91 -3.89 9.32
CA GLN A 92 -18.12 -5.31 9.00
C GLN A 92 -16.92 -5.94 8.27
N ILE A 93 -16.23 -5.18 7.42
CA ILE A 93 -15.01 -5.64 6.74
C ILE A 93 -13.92 -5.84 7.80
N TYR A 94 -13.69 -4.84 8.65
CA TYR A 94 -12.65 -4.93 9.68
C TYR A 94 -12.92 -6.02 10.72
N GLU A 95 -14.19 -6.25 11.08
CA GLU A 95 -14.59 -7.37 11.92
C GLU A 95 -14.27 -8.72 11.25
N ALA A 96 -14.57 -8.87 9.95
CA ALA A 96 -14.22 -10.07 9.19
C ALA A 96 -12.70 -10.29 9.12
N PHE A 97 -11.90 -9.24 8.94
CA PHE A 97 -10.45 -9.34 9.02
C PHE A 97 -9.99 -9.69 10.44
N SER A 98 -10.56 -9.06 11.46
CA SER A 98 -10.18 -9.28 12.86
C SER A 98 -10.44 -10.70 13.32
N GLN A 99 -11.48 -11.36 12.80
CA GLN A 99 -11.81 -12.76 13.11
C GLN A 99 -10.71 -13.73 12.65
N ILE A 100 -10.00 -13.40 11.57
CA ILE A 100 -8.98 -14.27 10.97
C ILE A 100 -7.57 -13.85 11.40
N PHE A 101 -7.25 -12.55 11.32
CA PHE A 101 -5.86 -12.06 11.33
C PHE A 101 -5.47 -11.29 12.60
N ASN A 102 -6.36 -11.18 13.59
CA ASN A 102 -6.16 -10.35 14.77
C ASN A 102 -5.57 -8.96 14.43
N ILE A 103 -6.39 -8.07 13.88
CA ILE A 103 -5.93 -6.77 13.34
C ILE A 103 -5.42 -5.77 14.39
N ARG A 104 -5.27 -6.15 15.66
CA ARG A 104 -4.73 -5.32 16.74
C ARG A 104 -3.22 -5.55 16.94
N GLN A 105 -2.47 -5.40 15.85
CA GLN A 105 -1.01 -5.56 15.81
C GLN A 105 -0.39 -4.51 14.90
N HIS A 106 0.93 -4.28 15.00
CA HIS A 106 1.64 -3.23 14.24
C HIS A 106 1.41 -3.35 12.74
N GLY A 107 1.45 -4.56 12.18
CA GLY A 107 1.23 -4.83 10.76
C GLY A 107 -0.16 -4.47 10.21
N TRP A 108 -1.06 -4.02 11.07
CA TRP A 108 -2.37 -3.45 10.70
C TRP A 108 -2.53 -2.03 11.22
N LEU A 109 -2.11 -1.76 12.46
CA LEU A 109 -2.39 -0.51 13.16
C LEU A 109 -1.27 0.51 13.12
N ASN A 110 -0.06 0.18 12.65
CA ASN A 110 1.05 1.12 12.63
C ASN A 110 1.82 1.04 11.30
N ILE A 111 1.10 0.92 10.18
CA ILE A 111 1.70 0.84 8.84
C ILE A 111 1.20 1.98 7.95
N GLN A 112 2.13 2.61 7.24
CA GLN A 112 1.89 3.72 6.32
C GLN A 112 2.67 3.46 5.02
N SER A 113 1.98 3.44 3.89
CA SER A 113 2.60 3.04 2.61
C SER A 113 2.39 4.10 1.54
N PHE A 114 3.43 4.40 0.78
CA PHE A 114 3.27 5.10 -0.48
C PHE A 114 2.85 4.12 -1.59
N GLN A 115 1.59 4.20 -2.02
CA GLN A 115 1.03 3.30 -3.03
C GLN A 115 1.05 3.93 -4.42
N LEU A 116 1.93 3.43 -5.28
CA LEU A 116 2.04 3.92 -6.66
C LEU A 116 1.15 3.13 -7.61
N ASN A 117 0.17 3.81 -8.21
CA ASN A 117 -0.71 3.24 -9.23
C ASN A 117 -0.21 3.60 -10.64
N LEU A 118 0.11 2.58 -11.46
CA LEU A 118 0.55 2.72 -12.84
C LEU A 118 -0.54 2.23 -13.80
N PRO A 119 -1.13 3.10 -14.64
CA PRO A 119 -2.22 2.70 -15.54
C PRO A 119 -1.71 1.79 -16.66
N TYR A 120 -2.57 0.89 -17.15
CA TYR A 120 -2.32 0.06 -18.32
C TYR A 120 -3.44 0.17 -19.35
N SER A 121 -3.13 -0.01 -20.64
CA SER A 121 -4.10 0.12 -21.73
C SER A 121 -4.68 -1.20 -22.23
N SER A 122 -4.01 -2.32 -21.96
CA SER A 122 -4.40 -3.66 -22.39
C SER A 122 -3.91 -4.73 -21.42
N GLU A 123 -4.47 -5.93 -21.52
CA GLU A 123 -4.04 -7.10 -20.74
C GLU A 123 -2.55 -7.43 -20.98
N GLU A 124 -2.12 -7.44 -22.25
CA GLU A 124 -0.72 -7.68 -22.62
C GLU A 124 0.25 -6.71 -21.93
N LYS A 125 -0.03 -5.40 -21.98
CA LYS A 125 0.80 -4.41 -21.29
C LYS A 125 0.76 -4.57 -19.78
N ALA A 126 -0.39 -4.89 -19.21
CA ALA A 126 -0.52 -5.11 -17.77
C ALA A 126 0.34 -6.30 -17.31
N ILE A 127 0.33 -7.41 -18.05
CA ILE A 127 1.12 -8.62 -17.76
C ILE A 127 2.62 -8.32 -17.86
N LEU A 128 3.04 -7.67 -18.95
CA LEU A 128 4.44 -7.28 -19.15
C LEU A 128 4.92 -6.39 -18.00
N MET A 129 4.18 -5.30 -17.70
CA MET A 129 4.54 -4.39 -16.63
C MET A 129 4.52 -5.08 -15.26
N HIS A 130 3.53 -5.93 -14.98
CA HIS A 130 3.44 -6.69 -13.72
C HIS A 130 4.66 -7.59 -13.53
N ASN A 131 5.05 -8.35 -14.55
CA ASN A 131 6.19 -9.27 -14.45
C ASN A 131 7.53 -8.54 -14.36
N LEU A 132 7.70 -7.42 -15.04
CA LEU A 132 8.87 -6.55 -14.85
C LEU A 132 8.90 -5.98 -13.42
N LEU A 133 7.76 -5.48 -12.94
CA LEU A 133 7.64 -4.95 -11.59
C LEU A 133 7.83 -6.02 -10.51
N ALA A 134 7.53 -7.29 -10.75
CA ALA A 134 7.84 -8.37 -9.81
C ALA A 134 9.34 -8.45 -9.50
N ASN A 135 10.20 -8.29 -10.51
CA ASN A 135 11.66 -8.26 -10.33
C ASN A 135 12.12 -7.00 -9.59
N VAL A 136 11.54 -5.85 -9.95
CA VAL A 136 11.88 -4.56 -9.31
C VAL A 136 11.42 -4.52 -7.85
N CYS A 137 10.24 -5.07 -7.56
CA CYS A 137 9.58 -5.07 -6.26
C CYS A 137 10.45 -5.66 -5.16
N ALA A 138 11.30 -6.65 -5.49
CA ALA A 138 12.22 -7.27 -4.54
C ALA A 138 13.20 -6.28 -3.90
N TYR A 139 13.60 -5.24 -4.65
CA TYR A 139 14.67 -4.32 -4.27
C TYR A 139 14.19 -2.92 -3.94
N LEU A 140 12.92 -2.58 -4.19
CA LEU A 140 12.37 -1.27 -3.86
C LEU A 140 12.53 -0.89 -2.37
N PRO A 141 12.40 -1.80 -1.39
CA PRO A 141 12.57 -1.41 0.01
C PRO A 141 13.99 -0.89 0.30
N ALA A 142 15.02 -1.32 -0.45
CA ALA A 142 16.40 -0.88 -0.27
C ALA A 142 16.59 0.64 -0.40
N VAL A 143 15.68 1.29 -1.13
CA VAL A 143 15.72 2.73 -1.40
C VAL A 143 14.50 3.47 -0.87
N SER A 144 13.55 2.77 -0.23
CA SER A 144 12.30 3.35 0.25
C SER A 144 11.96 3.04 1.70
N ALA A 145 12.75 2.22 2.41
CA ALA A 145 12.54 1.97 3.84
C ALA A 145 12.64 3.28 4.65
N SER A 146 11.61 3.57 5.45
CA SER A 146 11.54 4.76 6.31
C SER A 146 10.93 4.44 7.68
N SER A 147 10.97 3.16 8.08
CA SER A 147 10.39 2.64 9.33
C SER A 147 11.39 1.93 10.27
N PRO A 148 12.59 2.46 10.55
CA PRO A 148 13.56 1.80 11.43
C PRO A 148 13.20 1.91 12.93
N ILE A 149 12.23 2.75 13.30
CA ILE A 149 11.86 3.04 14.69
C ILE A 149 10.35 2.79 14.85
N TYR A 150 9.96 2.09 15.91
CA TYR A 150 8.58 1.99 16.38
C TYR A 150 8.55 1.86 17.92
N GLU A 151 7.46 2.23 18.56
CA GLU A 151 7.33 2.22 20.05
C GLU A 151 8.47 2.93 20.82
N GLY A 152 9.14 3.90 20.17
CA GLY A 152 10.19 4.72 20.77
C GLY A 152 11.58 4.08 20.79
N HIS A 153 11.81 2.97 20.09
CA HIS A 153 13.10 2.31 19.99
C HIS A 153 13.42 1.88 18.55
N LEU A 154 14.70 1.66 18.26
CA LEU A 154 15.14 1.06 17.00
C LEU A 154 14.59 -0.37 16.92
N GLY A 155 13.92 -0.69 15.82
CA GLY A 155 13.49 -2.04 15.51
C GLY A 155 14.64 -2.94 15.06
N GLU A 156 14.34 -4.22 14.83
CA GLU A 156 15.32 -5.20 14.37
C GLU A 156 15.62 -5.10 12.87
N TYR A 157 14.72 -4.47 12.12
CA TYR A 157 14.75 -4.39 10.66
C TYR A 157 14.93 -2.93 10.23
N VAL A 158 15.59 -2.70 9.08
CA VAL A 158 15.59 -1.36 8.46
C VAL A 158 14.18 -0.95 8.01
N ASP A 159 13.36 -1.91 7.58
CA ASP A 159 11.96 -1.72 7.19
C ASP A 159 11.04 -2.57 8.08
N ASN A 160 10.76 -2.07 9.31
CA ASN A 160 9.88 -2.78 10.23
C ASN A 160 8.45 -2.84 9.69
N ARG A 161 8.02 -1.87 8.86
CA ARG A 161 6.68 -1.89 8.26
C ARG A 161 6.51 -3.15 7.42
N LEU A 162 7.45 -3.44 6.52
CA LEU A 162 7.39 -4.62 5.67
C LEU A 162 7.59 -5.91 6.45
N HIS A 163 8.43 -5.91 7.49
CA HIS A 163 8.52 -7.06 8.39
C HIS A 163 7.15 -7.40 8.99
N PHE A 164 6.48 -6.44 9.62
CA PHE A 164 5.16 -6.66 10.17
C PHE A 164 4.10 -6.95 9.10
N TYR A 165 4.21 -6.34 7.91
CA TYR A 165 3.31 -6.59 6.79
C TYR A 165 3.39 -8.03 6.27
N MET A 166 4.57 -8.64 6.26
CA MET A 166 4.74 -10.05 5.88
C MET A 166 4.06 -11.01 6.87
N GLU A 167 4.06 -10.66 8.16
CA GLU A 167 3.53 -11.50 9.23
C GLU A 167 2.03 -11.28 9.50
N ASN A 168 1.48 -10.13 9.10
CA ASN A 168 0.13 -9.69 9.50
C ASN A 168 -1.03 -10.58 9.00
N GLN A 169 -0.74 -11.49 8.06
CA GLN A 169 -1.69 -12.37 7.39
C GLN A 169 -1.27 -13.85 7.41
N ARG A 170 -0.40 -14.22 8.35
CA ARG A 170 0.12 -15.60 8.49
C ARG A 170 -0.95 -16.67 8.62
N GLU A 171 -2.15 -16.32 9.09
CA GLU A 171 -3.27 -17.26 9.23
C GLU A 171 -3.81 -17.73 7.87
N VAL A 172 -3.65 -16.92 6.81
CA VAL A 172 -4.00 -17.27 5.43
C VAL A 172 -2.90 -16.79 4.48
N PRO A 173 -1.75 -17.51 4.41
CA PRO A 173 -0.55 -17.05 3.71
C PRO A 173 -0.74 -16.78 2.22
N SER A 174 -1.73 -17.39 1.57
CA SER A 174 -2.05 -17.16 0.16
C SER A 174 -2.43 -15.70 -0.17
N VAL A 175 -2.88 -14.93 0.84
CA VAL A 175 -3.30 -13.53 0.67
C VAL A 175 -2.09 -12.64 0.35
N VAL A 176 -1.01 -12.78 1.12
CA VAL A 176 0.25 -12.04 0.93
C VAL A 176 1.20 -12.74 -0.05
N GLY A 177 1.12 -14.06 -0.15
CA GLY A 177 2.04 -14.86 -0.95
C GLY A 177 3.48 -14.72 -0.43
N LYS A 178 4.43 -14.44 -1.33
CA LYS A 178 5.84 -14.17 -0.99
C LYS A 178 6.14 -12.66 -0.86
N VAL A 179 5.10 -11.82 -0.79
CA VAL A 179 5.11 -10.38 -1.10
C VAL A 179 5.52 -10.10 -2.53
N VAL A 180 6.69 -10.55 -2.97
CA VAL A 180 7.05 -10.55 -4.39
C VAL A 180 6.02 -11.37 -5.17
N PRO A 181 5.31 -10.77 -6.14
CA PRO A 181 4.24 -11.43 -6.86
C PRO A 181 4.79 -12.47 -7.84
N GLU A 182 4.06 -13.57 -8.00
CA GLU A 182 4.34 -14.59 -9.00
C GLU A 182 4.10 -14.03 -10.42
N TYR A 183 4.81 -14.55 -11.42
CA TYR A 183 4.59 -14.14 -12.80
C TYR A 183 3.20 -14.52 -13.32
N VAL A 184 2.61 -13.61 -14.07
CA VAL A 184 1.28 -13.76 -14.67
C VAL A 184 1.38 -13.97 -16.17
N ARG A 185 0.41 -14.69 -16.74
CA ARG A 185 0.29 -14.94 -18.19
C ARG A 185 -1.01 -14.46 -18.80
N SER A 186 -2.04 -14.23 -17.97
CA SER A 186 -3.34 -13.65 -18.35
C SER A 186 -4.08 -13.18 -17.11
N PHE A 187 -5.02 -12.25 -17.26
CA PHE A 187 -5.99 -11.87 -16.24
C PHE A 187 -6.82 -13.07 -15.80
N ARG A 188 -7.16 -13.98 -16.72
CA ARG A 188 -7.86 -15.23 -16.37
C ARG A 188 -7.04 -16.09 -15.42
N GLN A 189 -5.76 -16.25 -15.72
CA GLN A 189 -4.82 -17.00 -14.88
C GLN A 189 -4.61 -16.30 -13.53
N TYR A 190 -4.43 -14.98 -13.50
CA TYR A 190 -4.33 -14.21 -12.24
C TYR A 190 -5.57 -14.37 -11.36
N ARG A 191 -6.78 -14.22 -11.92
CA ARG A 191 -8.02 -14.40 -11.15
C ARG A 191 -8.14 -15.80 -10.57
N ARG A 192 -7.72 -16.83 -11.30
CA ARG A 192 -7.80 -18.23 -10.86
C ARG A 192 -6.75 -18.55 -9.80
N ASP A 193 -5.49 -18.23 -10.07
CA ASP A 193 -4.35 -18.71 -9.30
C ASP A 193 -4.05 -17.82 -8.09
N VAL A 194 -4.47 -16.55 -8.15
CA VAL A 194 -4.28 -15.57 -7.07
C VAL A 194 -5.62 -15.33 -6.37
N ILE A 195 -6.58 -14.67 -7.04
CA ILE A 195 -7.81 -14.18 -6.38
C ILE A 195 -8.66 -15.32 -5.83
N ARG A 196 -8.99 -16.31 -6.66
CA ARG A 196 -9.81 -17.45 -6.24
C ARG A 196 -9.09 -18.34 -5.24
N ARG A 197 -7.76 -18.44 -5.32
CA ARG A 197 -6.96 -19.23 -4.38
C ARG A 197 -7.06 -18.67 -2.97
N TYR A 198 -6.66 -17.41 -2.75
CA TYR A 198 -6.78 -16.86 -1.40
C TYR A 198 -8.22 -16.71 -0.93
N SER A 199 -9.19 -16.57 -1.85
CA SER A 199 -10.60 -16.54 -1.48
C SER A 199 -11.10 -17.90 -1.00
N LYS A 200 -10.61 -18.99 -1.59
CA LYS A 200 -10.90 -20.35 -1.12
C LYS A 200 -10.28 -20.55 0.26
N ASP A 201 -9.00 -20.22 0.42
CA ASP A 201 -8.27 -20.42 1.67
C ASP A 201 -8.88 -19.55 2.81
N LEU A 202 -9.32 -18.33 2.52
CA LEU A 202 -10.10 -17.48 3.44
C LEU A 202 -11.43 -18.15 3.83
N ALA A 203 -12.18 -18.70 2.87
CA ALA A 203 -13.45 -19.36 3.15
C ALA A 203 -13.26 -20.61 4.02
N GLU A 204 -12.20 -21.39 3.79
CA GLU A 204 -11.82 -22.54 4.62
C GLU A 204 -11.43 -22.11 6.04
N ALA A 205 -10.83 -20.94 6.21
CA ALA A 205 -10.55 -20.32 7.51
C ALA A 205 -11.79 -19.70 8.19
N GLY A 206 -12.98 -19.77 7.57
CA GLY A 206 -14.23 -19.24 8.13
C GLY A 206 -14.46 -17.75 7.90
N ALA A 207 -13.76 -17.14 6.94
CA ALA A 207 -13.94 -15.73 6.61
C ALA A 207 -15.36 -15.40 6.13
N HIS A 208 -15.85 -14.22 6.52
CA HIS A 208 -17.13 -13.70 6.07
C HIS A 208 -17.14 -13.46 4.53
N PRO A 209 -18.25 -13.72 3.82
CA PRO A 209 -18.33 -13.54 2.36
C PRO A 209 -17.96 -12.14 1.82
N CYS A 210 -18.03 -11.10 2.66
CA CYS A 210 -17.72 -9.73 2.26
C CYS A 210 -16.25 -9.52 1.84
N ILE A 211 -15.33 -10.40 2.28
CA ILE A 211 -13.90 -10.34 1.93
C ILE A 211 -13.50 -11.40 0.90
N LEU A 212 -14.44 -12.19 0.37
CA LEU A 212 -14.16 -13.22 -0.62
C LEU A 212 -14.21 -12.66 -2.05
N ASN A 213 -13.33 -13.13 -2.92
CA ASN A 213 -13.21 -12.78 -4.33
C ASN A 213 -13.02 -11.27 -4.58
N LYS A 214 -12.37 -10.58 -3.63
CA LYS A 214 -12.08 -9.15 -3.70
C LYS A 214 -10.61 -8.94 -4.02
N ASP A 215 -10.30 -8.23 -5.10
CA ASP A 215 -8.92 -7.94 -5.51
C ASP A 215 -8.18 -7.06 -4.49
N TRP A 216 -8.89 -6.16 -3.81
CA TRP A 216 -8.33 -5.31 -2.74
C TRP A 216 -7.90 -6.07 -1.47
N VAL A 217 -8.22 -7.37 -1.35
CA VAL A 217 -7.73 -8.24 -0.26
C VAL A 217 -6.31 -8.72 -0.54
N ASN A 218 -5.87 -8.76 -1.80
CA ASN A 218 -4.54 -9.21 -2.18
C ASN A 218 -3.45 -8.33 -1.58
N SER A 219 -2.50 -8.93 -0.86
CA SER A 219 -1.40 -8.25 -0.18
C SER A 219 -0.03 -8.50 -0.82
N ARG A 220 0.00 -8.92 -2.09
CA ARG A 220 1.26 -8.92 -2.84
C ARG A 220 1.76 -7.48 -3.03
N GLY A 221 3.08 -7.36 -3.20
CA GLY A 221 3.79 -6.10 -3.36
C GLY A 221 3.45 -5.35 -4.65
N VAL A 222 2.99 -6.06 -5.68
CA VAL A 222 2.37 -5.48 -6.89
C VAL A 222 1.08 -6.22 -7.18
N ILE A 223 -0.03 -5.48 -7.32
CA ILE A 223 -1.35 -6.06 -7.59
C ILE A 223 -2.03 -5.42 -8.79
N ILE A 224 -2.84 -6.21 -9.50
CA ILE A 224 -3.66 -5.73 -10.62
C ILE A 224 -4.99 -5.24 -10.05
N ARG A 225 -5.21 -3.92 -10.10
CA ARG A 225 -6.47 -3.26 -9.70
C ARG A 225 -7.36 -3.13 -10.93
N PHE A 226 -8.29 -4.07 -11.08
CA PHE A 226 -9.12 -4.16 -12.29
C PHE A 226 -10.12 -3.01 -12.41
N ASP A 227 -10.66 -2.55 -11.27
CA ASP A 227 -11.56 -1.41 -11.16
C ASP A 227 -10.90 -0.10 -11.62
N ARG A 228 -9.61 0.08 -11.30
CA ARG A 228 -8.81 1.27 -11.62
C ARG A 228 -8.05 1.17 -12.94
N LYS A 229 -8.01 -0.03 -13.56
CA LYS A 229 -7.12 -0.35 -14.69
C LYS A 229 -5.66 0.06 -14.44
N ALA A 230 -5.16 -0.28 -13.24
CA ALA A 230 -3.81 0.07 -12.80
C ALA A 230 -3.10 -1.12 -12.14
N LEU A 231 -1.77 -1.10 -12.18
CA LEU A 231 -0.91 -1.89 -11.32
C LEU A 231 -0.58 -1.05 -10.08
N GLU A 232 -0.86 -1.57 -8.89
CA GLU A 232 -0.62 -0.88 -7.63
C GLU A 232 0.61 -1.51 -6.95
N ILE A 233 1.65 -0.70 -6.76
CA ILE A 233 2.89 -1.07 -6.05
C ILE A 233 2.73 -0.63 -4.60
N ARG A 234 2.96 -1.54 -3.65
CA ARG A 234 2.60 -1.37 -2.23
C ARG A 234 3.76 -1.56 -1.25
N VAL A 235 4.95 -1.88 -1.77
CA VAL A 235 6.12 -2.19 -0.94
C VAL A 235 6.91 -0.97 -0.49
N MET A 236 6.62 0.23 -0.99
CA MET A 236 7.35 1.45 -0.59
C MET A 236 6.73 2.05 0.68
N ASP A 237 7.56 2.40 1.66
CA ASP A 237 7.12 3.19 2.80
C ASP A 237 6.72 4.59 2.34
N GLU A 238 5.79 5.22 3.06
CA GLU A 238 5.60 6.66 2.95
C GLU A 238 6.86 7.39 3.43
N GLN A 239 7.31 8.42 2.71
CA GLN A 239 8.51 9.17 3.06
C GLN A 239 8.18 10.41 3.92
N GLU A 240 9.20 11.05 4.48
CA GLU A 240 9.06 12.25 5.32
C GLU A 240 8.51 13.47 4.58
N CYS A 241 8.57 13.46 3.24
CA CYS A 241 7.98 14.50 2.42
C CYS A 241 7.46 13.99 1.07
N VAL A 242 6.43 14.67 0.56
CA VAL A 242 5.83 14.41 -0.76
C VAL A 242 6.87 14.37 -1.87
N LYS A 243 7.89 15.22 -1.80
CA LYS A 243 8.94 15.30 -2.83
C LYS A 243 9.74 14.00 -2.93
N ALA A 244 9.97 13.31 -1.81
CA ALA A 244 10.64 12.01 -1.79
C ALA A 244 9.74 10.92 -2.38
N ASP A 245 8.45 10.88 -2.03
CA ASP A 245 7.48 9.97 -2.65
C ASP A 245 7.39 10.18 -4.17
N VAL A 246 7.37 11.43 -4.62
CA VAL A 246 7.37 11.78 -6.04
C VAL A 246 8.66 11.35 -6.71
N ALA A 247 9.82 11.50 -6.06
CA ALA A 247 11.10 11.02 -6.58
C ALA A 247 11.11 9.50 -6.76
N LEU A 248 10.62 8.73 -5.77
CA LEU A 248 10.43 7.28 -5.88
C LEU A 248 9.51 6.92 -7.05
N SER A 249 8.41 7.65 -7.22
CA SER A 249 7.50 7.42 -8.36
C SER A 249 8.18 7.65 -9.71
N CYS A 250 9.04 8.68 -9.80
CA CYS A 250 9.80 8.99 -11.01
C CYS A 250 10.85 7.91 -11.28
N PHE A 251 11.56 7.47 -10.25
CA PHE A 251 12.54 6.39 -10.32
C PHE A 251 11.90 5.10 -10.86
N VAL A 252 10.80 4.64 -10.24
CA VAL A 252 10.09 3.42 -10.68
C VAL A 252 9.62 3.54 -12.12
N ARG A 253 9.05 4.69 -12.52
CA ARG A 253 8.58 4.91 -13.90
C ARG A 253 9.73 4.94 -14.92
N ALA A 254 10.85 5.56 -14.57
CA ALA A 254 12.03 5.61 -15.43
C ALA A 254 12.66 4.23 -15.59
N LEU A 255 12.79 3.48 -14.50
CA LEU A 255 13.28 2.11 -14.47
C LEU A 255 12.40 1.20 -15.35
N LEU A 256 11.08 1.21 -15.14
CA LEU A 256 10.16 0.41 -15.93
C LEU A 256 10.22 0.73 -17.42
N ARG A 257 10.31 2.02 -17.78
CA ARG A 257 10.50 2.44 -19.18
C ARG A 257 11.81 1.92 -19.78
N GLY A 258 12.89 1.89 -19.00
CA GLY A 258 14.18 1.33 -19.43
C GLY A 258 14.06 -0.17 -19.70
N LEU A 259 13.48 -0.91 -18.74
CA LEU A 259 13.26 -2.35 -18.85
C LEU A 259 12.34 -2.74 -20.03
N MET A 260 11.33 -1.93 -20.33
CA MET A 260 10.41 -2.17 -21.45
C MET A 260 11.02 -1.88 -22.83
N LYS A 261 12.09 -1.08 -22.92
CA LYS A 261 12.72 -0.67 -24.19
C LYS A 261 13.84 -1.60 -24.64
N ALA A 262 14.27 -2.49 -23.77
CA ALA A 262 15.38 -3.36 -24.09
C ALA A 262 14.98 -4.39 -25.16
N ASP A 263 15.71 -4.42 -26.26
CA ASP A 263 15.46 -5.32 -27.41
C ASP A 263 15.72 -6.80 -27.05
N GLU A 264 16.46 -7.04 -25.96
CA GLU A 264 16.55 -8.31 -25.23
C GLU A 264 16.02 -8.08 -23.80
N PRO A 265 15.42 -9.05 -23.11
CA PRO A 265 15.12 -8.87 -21.70
C PRO A 265 16.43 -8.62 -20.94
N LEU A 266 16.72 -7.35 -20.63
CA LEU A 266 17.92 -6.91 -19.88
C LEU A 266 18.12 -7.68 -18.57
N LEU A 267 17.05 -8.32 -18.08
CA LEU A 267 17.06 -9.26 -16.98
C LEU A 267 16.28 -10.50 -17.40
N PRO A 268 16.87 -11.71 -17.40
CA PRO A 268 16.05 -12.91 -17.38
C PRO A 268 15.15 -12.82 -16.15
N PHE A 269 13.88 -13.18 -16.30
CA PHE A 269 12.95 -13.25 -15.16
C PHE A 269 13.55 -14.18 -14.10
N LEU A 270 13.96 -13.59 -12.98
CA LEU A 270 14.59 -14.32 -11.90
C LEU A 270 13.58 -15.27 -11.26
N PRO A 271 14.02 -16.44 -10.75
CA PRO A 271 13.13 -17.32 -10.00
C PRO A 271 12.49 -16.54 -8.84
N THR A 272 11.18 -16.69 -8.66
CA THR A 272 10.44 -15.96 -7.62
C THR A 272 10.96 -16.29 -6.22
N GLU A 273 11.54 -17.47 -6.02
CA GLU A 273 12.24 -17.89 -4.81
C GLU A 273 13.43 -16.99 -4.51
N VAL A 274 14.29 -16.73 -5.50
CA VAL A 274 15.47 -15.85 -5.35
C VAL A 274 15.02 -14.42 -5.04
N LEU A 275 14.04 -13.91 -5.78
CA LEU A 275 13.50 -12.56 -5.53
C LEU A 275 12.91 -12.42 -4.12
N ALA A 276 12.26 -13.46 -3.60
CA ALA A 276 11.70 -13.45 -2.26
C ALA A 276 12.78 -13.53 -1.16
N GLU A 277 13.89 -14.23 -1.41
CA GLU A 277 15.05 -14.25 -0.53
C GLU A 277 15.73 -12.87 -0.49
N ASP A 278 15.95 -12.27 -1.67
CA ASP A 278 16.49 -10.92 -1.79
C ASP A 278 15.60 -9.88 -1.10
N PHE A 279 14.28 -9.94 -1.30
CA PHE A 279 13.33 -9.05 -0.62
C PHE A 279 13.46 -9.14 0.91
N LYS A 280 13.56 -10.36 1.47
CA LYS A 280 13.76 -10.56 2.91
C LYS A 280 15.12 -10.05 3.39
N ALA A 281 16.16 -10.17 2.57
CA ALA A 281 17.49 -9.66 2.90
C ALA A 281 17.52 -8.12 2.91
N VAL A 282 16.79 -7.49 2.00
CA VAL A 282 16.68 -6.02 1.90
C VAL A 282 15.86 -5.43 3.05
N VAL A 283 14.84 -6.14 3.53
CA VAL A 283 13.99 -5.69 4.66
C VAL A 283 14.75 -5.71 5.99
N LYS A 284 15.75 -6.58 6.13
CA LYS A 284 16.62 -6.69 7.31
C LYS A 284 17.58 -5.53 7.41
#